data_AF-A0A8T0KEJ5-F1
#
_entry.id   AF-A0A8T0KEJ5-F1
#
_cell.length_a   1.000
_cell.length_b   1.000
_cell.length_c   1.000
_cell.angle_alpha   90.00
_cell.angle_beta   90.00
_cell.angle_gamma   90.00
#
_symmetry.space_group_name_H-M   'P 1'
#
loop_
_entity.id
_entity.type
_entity.pdbx_description
1 polymer ?
#
loop_
_entity_poly.entity_id
_entity_poly.type
_entity_poly.pdbx_seq_one_letter_code
_entity_poly.pdbx_strand_id
1 'polypeptide(L)'
;MASVSGTKRIKTTATKRQKQKKHSKPQTFLSQRHKKNFEESQNRRLLMERVVEQLPREEPQFAQEVWRRHWSNLISFPELANIDVVREFYANARSYLDEPQPFTSYVRGRPVAFDANTINSFLNTQWPGGNSTCHYSDANRSNFAGIDYEEVERTLCLPRGHFHRNRQGQPLHIKRSFLTPLSKYWMAFIHANISPCSHMSDLNVSRALLLFLILQGKPINVGNIIAHEINDCANTALSNTPLGHPSLITHLCEIAGVDTSLPPFEKPRKTIDRSYYLQYCLIDEDGQNIPAPQPPRRHRRNQPDPPAQPEEDGPQNPFNMADLNAKLEALHRMGLAHADMMRQVYASSHPGFMTSEEYAARVAWPGDQTSTDGGAGTSAGAQAMEESEEEDEEEQSEEEEEEEQSEEEEEVEDTESDS
;
A
#
# COMPACT_ATOMS: atom_id res chain seq x y z
N MET A 1 36.32 0.86 -90.75
CA MET A 1 35.07 0.89 -89.96
C MET A 1 35.40 1.43 -88.58
N ALA A 2 34.77 2.57 -88.23
CA ALA A 2 34.59 3.22 -86.92
C ALA A 2 35.79 3.27 -85.95
N SER A 3 36.48 4.43 -85.81
CA SER A 3 36.13 5.61 -84.98
C SER A 3 36.53 5.41 -83.50
N VAL A 4 37.71 5.89 -83.09
CA VAL A 4 37.97 7.20 -82.43
C VAL A 4 37.44 7.27 -80.99
N SER A 5 38.34 7.38 -80.00
CA SER A 5 38.53 8.64 -79.24
C SER A 5 39.46 8.40 -78.04
N GLY A 6 40.30 9.40 -77.75
CA GLY A 6 41.51 9.27 -76.96
C GLY A 6 41.49 9.87 -75.56
N THR A 7 42.59 9.57 -74.86
CA THR A 7 43.30 10.40 -73.86
C THR A 7 42.55 10.86 -72.61
N LYS A 8 43.03 10.47 -71.42
CA LYS A 8 43.98 11.26 -70.59
C LYS A 8 44.23 10.61 -69.23
N ARG A 9 45.49 10.70 -68.81
CA ARG A 9 46.10 10.27 -67.54
C ARG A 9 45.56 11.09 -66.36
N ILE A 10 45.12 10.45 -65.27
CA ILE A 10 44.82 11.12 -63.98
C ILE A 10 45.47 10.35 -62.84
N LYS A 11 46.15 11.13 -61.98
CA LYS A 11 46.92 10.75 -60.79
C LYS A 11 46.06 10.10 -59.71
N THR A 12 46.67 9.13 -59.04
CA THR A 12 46.28 8.53 -57.76
C THR A 12 46.18 9.59 -56.65
N THR A 13 45.02 9.70 -56.03
CA THR A 13 44.82 10.34 -54.72
C THR A 13 44.34 9.28 -53.73
N ALA A 14 45.15 9.04 -52.70
CA ALA A 14 44.82 8.15 -51.61
C ALA A 14 43.77 8.81 -50.70
N THR A 15 42.57 8.25 -50.68
CA THR A 15 41.50 8.63 -49.74
C THR A 15 41.75 7.97 -48.38
N LYS A 16 41.95 8.81 -47.35
CA LYS A 16 41.94 8.40 -45.93
C LYS A 16 40.65 7.65 -45.62
N ARG A 17 40.75 6.35 -45.33
CA ARG A 17 39.68 5.58 -44.69
C ARG A 17 39.44 6.14 -43.28
N GLN A 18 38.33 6.84 -43.10
CA GLN A 18 37.77 7.10 -41.77
C GLN A 18 37.41 5.75 -41.12
N LYS A 19 38.15 5.37 -40.08
CA LYS A 19 37.69 4.36 -39.12
C LYS A 19 36.61 5.01 -38.26
N GLN A 20 35.34 4.88 -38.66
CA GLN A 20 34.24 4.98 -37.69
C GLN A 20 34.15 3.64 -36.95
N LYS A 21 34.81 3.54 -35.79
CA LYS A 21 34.36 2.62 -34.74
C LYS A 21 33.22 3.34 -34.00
N LYS A 22 31.98 3.14 -34.45
CA LYS A 22 30.81 3.40 -33.61
C LYS A 22 30.79 2.31 -32.55
N HIS A 23 31.20 2.64 -31.32
CA HIS A 23 30.63 1.98 -30.15
C HIS A 23 29.16 2.39 -30.12
N SER A 24 28.28 1.68 -30.82
CA SER A 24 26.85 1.85 -30.60
C SER A 24 26.59 1.36 -29.19
N LYS A 25 26.24 2.28 -28.28
CA LYS A 25 25.66 1.89 -27.00
C LYS A 25 24.56 0.86 -27.29
N PRO A 26 24.46 -0.25 -26.54
CA PRO A 26 23.33 -1.15 -26.68
C PRO A 26 22.06 -0.31 -26.57
N GLN A 27 21.12 -0.55 -27.48
CA GLN A 27 19.89 0.23 -27.53
C GLN A 27 19.07 -0.12 -26.29
N THR A 28 19.10 0.77 -25.28
CA THR A 28 18.45 0.62 -23.97
C THR A 28 16.93 0.48 -24.08
N PHE A 29 16.31 1.11 -25.10
CA PHE A 29 14.86 1.13 -25.26
C PHE A 29 14.42 0.57 -26.62
N LEU A 30 13.37 -0.25 -26.61
CA LEU A 30 12.83 -0.92 -27.80
C LEU A 30 12.36 0.08 -28.87
N SER A 31 11.82 1.24 -28.44
CA SER A 31 11.38 2.30 -29.35
C SER A 31 11.45 3.68 -28.69
N GLN A 32 11.23 4.74 -29.48
CA GLN A 32 11.11 6.10 -28.96
C GLN A 32 9.93 6.26 -27.98
N ARG A 33 8.87 5.44 -28.10
CA ARG A 33 7.74 5.45 -27.17
C ARG A 33 8.15 4.89 -25.80
N HIS A 34 8.90 3.79 -25.76
CA HIS A 34 9.43 3.23 -24.52
C HIS A 34 10.41 4.20 -23.83
N LYS A 35 11.24 4.90 -24.60
CA LYS A 35 12.11 5.96 -24.04
C LYS A 35 11.29 7.08 -23.40
N LYS A 36 10.23 7.55 -24.07
CA LYS A 36 9.33 8.56 -23.51
C LYS A 36 8.63 8.06 -22.25
N ASN A 37 8.16 6.81 -22.25
CA ASN A 37 7.57 6.17 -21.07
C ASN A 37 8.56 6.08 -19.89
N PHE A 38 9.82 5.76 -20.15
CA PHE A 38 10.87 5.79 -19.14
C PHE A 38 11.01 7.19 -18.51
N GLU A 39 11.07 8.24 -19.34
CA GLU A 39 11.15 9.63 -18.88
C GLU A 39 9.91 10.05 -18.05
N GLU A 40 8.71 9.66 -18.48
CA GLU A 40 7.44 9.98 -17.80
C GLU A 40 7.21 9.19 -16.49
N SER A 41 7.84 8.02 -16.34
CA SER A 41 7.64 7.13 -15.18
C SER A 41 8.71 7.26 -14.09
N GLN A 42 9.66 8.20 -14.22
CA GLN A 42 10.75 8.38 -13.23
C GLN A 42 10.26 8.75 -11.83
N ASN A 43 9.07 9.31 -11.68
CA ASN A 43 8.56 9.71 -10.37
C ASN A 43 7.61 8.67 -9.76
N ARG A 44 7.41 7.52 -10.42
CA ARG A 44 6.57 6.45 -9.87
C ARG A 44 7.31 5.77 -8.72
N ARG A 45 6.68 5.75 -7.54
CA ARG A 45 7.18 5.02 -6.36
C ARG A 45 7.34 3.53 -6.68
N LEU A 46 8.44 2.94 -6.22
CA LEU A 46 8.63 1.48 -6.23
C LEU A 46 7.93 0.90 -5.00
N LEU A 47 7.03 -0.05 -5.20
CA LEU A 47 6.36 -0.73 -4.10
C LEU A 47 7.04 -2.07 -3.84
N MET A 48 8.00 -2.03 -2.93
CA MET A 48 8.86 -3.14 -2.57
C MET A 48 8.09 -4.26 -1.86
N GLU A 49 8.47 -5.50 -2.17
CA GLU A 49 8.02 -6.69 -1.45
C GLU A 49 8.55 -6.70 0.01
N ARG A 50 7.99 -7.57 0.86
CA ARG A 50 8.36 -7.66 2.28
C ARG A 50 8.88 -9.05 2.62
N VAL A 51 9.96 -9.10 3.39
CA VAL A 51 10.38 -10.34 4.04
C VAL A 51 9.36 -10.70 5.13
N VAL A 52 9.04 -11.99 5.29
CA VAL A 52 8.28 -12.51 6.44
C VAL A 52 9.22 -13.39 7.25
N GLU A 53 9.66 -12.90 8.40
CA GLU A 53 10.77 -13.49 9.15
C GLU A 53 10.44 -14.89 9.66
N GLN A 54 9.24 -15.04 10.24
CA GLN A 54 8.77 -16.31 10.80
C GLN A 54 7.26 -16.42 10.60
N LEU A 55 6.82 -17.58 10.12
CA LEU A 55 5.40 -17.86 10.06
C LEU A 55 4.82 -17.91 11.48
N PRO A 56 3.69 -17.23 11.72
CA PRO A 56 3.13 -17.03 13.05
C PRO A 56 2.66 -18.36 13.64
N ARG A 57 2.90 -18.54 14.96
CA ARG A 57 2.44 -19.74 15.69
C ARG A 57 1.00 -19.59 16.17
N GLU A 58 0.56 -18.35 16.29
CA GLU A 58 -0.77 -17.92 16.73
C GLU A 58 -1.85 -18.35 15.75
N GLU A 59 -1.53 -18.46 14.45
CA GLU A 59 -2.45 -18.91 13.41
C GLU A 59 -1.84 -20.07 12.60
N PRO A 60 -1.87 -21.31 13.12
CA PRO A 60 -1.19 -22.44 12.50
C PRO A 60 -1.80 -22.84 11.16
N GLN A 61 -3.07 -22.50 10.88
CA GLN A 61 -3.71 -22.80 9.60
C GLN A 61 -3.03 -22.03 8.45
N PHE A 62 -2.67 -20.77 8.68
CA PHE A 62 -1.93 -19.95 7.72
C PHE A 62 -0.58 -20.59 7.38
N ALA A 63 0.22 -20.92 8.39
CA ALA A 63 1.54 -21.50 8.19
C ALA A 63 1.47 -22.86 7.46
N GLN A 64 0.53 -23.73 7.86
CA GLN A 64 0.31 -25.03 7.23
C GLN A 64 -0.02 -24.92 5.75
N GLU A 65 -0.87 -23.97 5.38
CA GLU A 65 -1.30 -23.79 4.01
C GLU A 65 -0.20 -23.17 3.13
N VAL A 66 0.63 -22.26 3.68
CA VAL A 66 1.86 -21.78 3.01
C VAL A 66 2.80 -22.95 2.70
N TRP A 67 3.05 -23.84 3.66
CA TRP A 67 3.90 -25.02 3.44
C TRP A 67 3.28 -26.01 2.46
N ARG A 68 1.98 -26.31 2.60
CA ARG A 68 1.26 -27.23 1.72
C ARG A 68 1.31 -26.79 0.25
N ARG A 69 1.34 -25.49 0.00
CA ARG A 69 1.42 -24.90 -1.35
C ARG A 69 2.84 -24.73 -1.88
N HIS A 70 3.86 -25.05 -1.08
CA HIS A 70 5.27 -24.77 -1.38
C HIS A 70 5.55 -23.28 -1.63
N TRP A 71 4.93 -22.42 -0.82
CA TRP A 71 5.04 -20.96 -0.93
C TRP A 71 6.12 -20.36 -0.03
N SER A 72 7.04 -21.17 0.47
CA SER A 72 8.09 -20.73 1.39
C SER A 72 9.10 -19.77 0.76
N ASN A 73 9.29 -19.77 -0.57
CA ASN A 73 10.19 -18.77 -1.16
C ASN A 73 9.55 -17.38 -1.22
N LEU A 74 8.21 -17.28 -1.26
CA LEU A 74 7.51 -16.00 -1.26
C LEU A 74 7.76 -15.18 0.00
N ILE A 75 8.23 -15.79 1.10
CA ILE A 75 8.50 -15.07 2.36
C ILE A 75 9.95 -14.57 2.48
N SER A 76 10.89 -15.11 1.71
CA SER A 76 12.33 -14.88 1.94
C SER A 76 13.11 -14.38 0.73
N PHE A 77 12.53 -14.39 -0.47
CA PHE A 77 13.20 -13.89 -1.68
C PHE A 77 13.41 -12.36 -1.74
N PRO A 78 12.61 -11.50 -1.08
CA PRO A 78 12.79 -10.05 -1.22
C PRO A 78 14.17 -9.60 -0.72
N GLU A 79 14.87 -8.83 -1.57
CA GLU A 79 16.21 -8.30 -1.35
C GLU A 79 16.30 -6.90 -2.00
N LEU A 80 17.47 -6.27 -1.96
CA LEU A 80 17.70 -4.96 -2.58
C LEU A 80 17.32 -5.00 -4.07
N ALA A 81 16.53 -4.02 -4.51
CA ALA A 81 16.18 -3.86 -5.92
C ALA A 81 17.04 -2.81 -6.60
N ASN A 82 17.53 -3.08 -7.80
CA ASN A 82 18.25 -2.09 -8.60
C ASN A 82 17.25 -1.16 -9.30
N ILE A 83 17.20 0.10 -8.86
CA ILE A 83 16.19 1.07 -9.29
C ILE A 83 16.24 1.30 -10.80
N ASP A 84 17.44 1.45 -11.37
CA ASP A 84 17.62 1.71 -12.80
C ASP A 84 17.14 0.53 -13.65
N VAL A 85 17.47 -0.70 -13.24
CA VAL A 85 17.04 -1.94 -13.90
C VAL A 85 15.54 -2.08 -13.89
N VAL A 86 14.91 -1.86 -12.74
CA VAL A 86 13.45 -1.99 -12.58
C VAL A 86 12.72 -0.96 -13.43
N ARG A 87 13.21 0.29 -13.46
CA ARG A 87 12.61 1.35 -14.29
C ARG A 87 12.78 1.07 -15.78
N GLU A 88 13.96 0.63 -16.20
CA GLU A 88 14.20 0.22 -17.60
C GLU A 88 13.30 -0.96 -17.99
N PHE A 89 13.16 -1.94 -17.10
CA PHE A 89 12.27 -3.09 -17.27
C PHE A 89 10.83 -2.64 -17.49
N TYR A 90 10.28 -1.80 -16.62
CA TYR A 90 8.90 -1.32 -16.75
C TYR A 90 8.69 -0.45 -17.98
N ALA A 91 9.69 0.36 -18.31
CA ALA A 91 9.65 1.19 -19.50
C ALA A 91 9.47 0.36 -20.77
N ASN A 92 10.17 -0.78 -20.85
CA ASN A 92 10.18 -1.70 -22.00
C ASN A 92 9.11 -2.80 -21.92
N ALA A 93 8.51 -3.08 -20.76
CA ALA A 93 7.42 -4.04 -20.62
C ALA A 93 6.07 -3.49 -21.11
N ARG A 94 5.95 -2.16 -21.25
CA ARG A 94 4.73 -1.51 -21.70
C ARG A 94 4.40 -1.93 -23.14
N SER A 95 3.21 -2.47 -23.33
CA SER A 95 2.74 -2.89 -24.64
C SER A 95 2.24 -1.71 -25.48
N TYR A 96 2.78 -1.56 -26.68
CA TYR A 96 2.20 -0.71 -27.73
C TYR A 96 1.64 -1.60 -28.84
N LEU A 97 0.58 -1.14 -29.51
CA LEU A 97 -0.37 -1.88 -30.38
C LEU A 97 0.18 -2.75 -31.55
N ASP A 98 1.48 -3.02 -31.64
CA ASP A 98 2.10 -3.81 -32.72
C ASP A 98 3.21 -4.78 -32.24
N GLU A 99 3.33 -5.11 -30.95
CA GLU A 99 4.46 -5.93 -30.44
C GLU A 99 4.11 -7.37 -30.02
N PRO A 100 5.01 -8.35 -30.25
CA PRO A 100 4.60 -9.73 -30.50
C PRO A 100 4.62 -10.67 -29.30
N GLN A 101 4.98 -10.23 -28.08
CA GLN A 101 5.08 -11.15 -26.94
C GLN A 101 4.56 -10.54 -25.63
N PRO A 102 3.43 -11.02 -25.09
CA PRO A 102 3.04 -10.68 -23.73
C PRO A 102 4.06 -11.30 -22.75
N PHE A 103 4.36 -10.60 -21.66
CA PHE A 103 5.22 -11.07 -20.55
C PHE A 103 6.73 -11.22 -20.85
N THR A 104 7.27 -10.41 -21.76
CA THR A 104 8.74 -10.24 -21.94
C THR A 104 9.09 -8.76 -21.95
N SER A 105 10.15 -8.38 -21.22
CA SER A 105 10.76 -7.05 -21.25
C SER A 105 12.16 -7.10 -21.84
N TYR A 106 12.82 -5.96 -21.96
CA TYR A 106 14.19 -5.83 -22.43
C TYR A 106 14.98 -4.90 -21.51
N VAL A 107 16.13 -5.33 -21.02
CA VAL A 107 16.98 -4.53 -20.11
C VAL A 107 18.44 -4.71 -20.49
N ARG A 108 19.16 -3.59 -20.70
CA ARG A 108 20.61 -3.54 -20.99
C ARG A 108 21.03 -4.48 -22.13
N GLY A 109 20.17 -4.66 -23.14
CA GLY A 109 20.46 -5.52 -24.27
C GLY A 109 19.99 -6.98 -24.12
N ARG A 110 19.32 -7.33 -23.02
CA ARG A 110 18.88 -8.70 -22.69
C ARG A 110 17.35 -8.80 -22.67
N PRO A 111 16.76 -9.83 -23.29
CA PRO A 111 15.35 -10.14 -23.07
C PRO A 111 15.16 -10.72 -21.66
N VAL A 112 14.17 -10.21 -20.93
CA VAL A 112 13.82 -10.65 -19.58
C VAL A 112 12.38 -11.17 -19.60
N ALA A 113 12.23 -12.49 -19.53
CA ALA A 113 10.90 -13.10 -19.43
C ALA A 113 10.34 -12.90 -18.02
N PHE A 114 9.05 -12.60 -17.92
CA PHE A 114 8.30 -12.51 -16.67
C PHE A 114 6.96 -13.23 -16.77
N ASP A 115 6.88 -14.24 -17.65
CA ASP A 115 5.72 -15.11 -17.75
C ASP A 115 5.58 -16.02 -16.53
N ALA A 116 4.40 -16.64 -16.41
CA ALA A 116 4.06 -17.47 -15.26
C ALA A 116 5.07 -18.60 -14.99
N ASN A 117 5.65 -19.23 -16.02
CA ASN A 117 6.60 -20.32 -15.84
C ASN A 117 7.93 -19.80 -15.31
N THR A 118 8.39 -18.67 -15.84
CA THR A 118 9.63 -18.03 -15.39
C THR A 118 9.52 -17.64 -13.92
N ILE A 119 8.43 -16.99 -13.52
CA ILE A 119 8.21 -16.57 -12.13
C ILE A 119 8.03 -17.77 -11.20
N ASN A 120 7.22 -18.78 -11.59
CA ASN A 120 7.06 -19.97 -10.75
C ASN A 120 8.37 -20.76 -10.60
N SER A 121 9.22 -20.78 -11.63
CA SER A 121 10.53 -21.43 -11.55
C SER A 121 11.45 -20.72 -10.56
N PHE A 122 11.47 -19.38 -10.58
CA PHE A 122 12.23 -18.59 -9.60
C PHE A 122 11.71 -18.81 -8.16
N LEU A 123 10.39 -18.72 -7.97
CA LEU A 123 9.76 -18.91 -6.67
C LEU A 123 9.71 -20.38 -6.23
N ASN A 124 10.17 -21.32 -7.05
CA ASN A 124 10.08 -22.76 -6.82
C ASN A 124 8.64 -23.22 -6.47
N THR A 125 7.64 -22.61 -7.11
CA THR A 125 6.23 -22.94 -6.94
C THR A 125 5.75 -23.89 -8.03
N GLN A 126 4.79 -24.75 -7.70
CA GLN A 126 4.23 -25.71 -8.65
C GLN A 126 2.79 -25.33 -9.03
N TRP A 127 2.54 -25.23 -10.34
CA TRP A 127 1.19 -25.11 -10.88
C TRP A 127 0.71 -26.48 -11.40
N PRO A 128 -0.25 -27.14 -10.71
CA PRO A 128 -0.71 -28.47 -11.11
C PRO A 128 -1.63 -28.48 -12.35
N GLY A 129 -2.17 -27.32 -12.76
CA GLY A 129 -3.10 -27.24 -13.89
C GLY A 129 -2.43 -27.26 -15.26
N GLY A 130 -1.10 -27.36 -15.35
CA GLY A 130 -0.37 -27.39 -16.62
C GLY A 130 -0.71 -26.18 -17.50
N ASN A 131 -1.26 -26.43 -18.69
CA ASN A 131 -1.63 -25.38 -19.64
C ASN A 131 -3.01 -24.75 -19.36
N SER A 132 -3.75 -25.25 -18.38
CA SER A 132 -5.02 -24.67 -17.98
C SER A 132 -4.80 -23.43 -17.10
N THR A 133 -5.70 -22.47 -17.25
CA THR A 133 -5.83 -21.32 -16.35
C THR A 133 -6.33 -21.77 -14.97
N CYS A 134 -5.96 -21.03 -13.94
CA CYS A 134 -6.50 -21.27 -12.60
C CYS A 134 -7.85 -20.56 -12.42
N HIS A 135 -8.64 -21.03 -11.46
CA HIS A 135 -9.97 -20.47 -11.17
C HIS A 135 -9.95 -18.95 -10.97
N TYR A 136 -8.91 -18.43 -10.31
CA TYR A 136 -8.74 -16.99 -10.13
C TYR A 136 -8.57 -16.26 -11.47
N SER A 137 -7.66 -16.74 -12.32
CA SER A 137 -7.39 -16.13 -13.64
C SER A 137 -8.63 -16.19 -14.55
N ASP A 138 -9.40 -17.28 -14.50
CA ASP A 138 -10.66 -17.41 -15.24
C ASP A 138 -11.71 -16.42 -14.74
N ALA A 139 -11.86 -16.30 -13.42
CA ALA A 139 -12.78 -15.36 -12.81
C ALA A 139 -12.37 -13.91 -13.12
N ASN A 140 -11.08 -13.58 -13.06
CA ASN A 140 -10.60 -12.25 -13.40
C ASN A 140 -10.90 -11.89 -14.87
N ARG A 141 -10.73 -12.84 -15.81
CA ARG A 141 -11.06 -12.64 -17.24
C ARG A 141 -12.55 -12.40 -17.48
N SER A 142 -13.43 -12.99 -16.67
CA SER A 142 -14.87 -12.74 -16.73
C SER A 142 -15.31 -11.55 -15.87
N ASN A 143 -14.38 -10.72 -15.38
CA ASN A 143 -14.65 -9.62 -14.45
C ASN A 143 -15.46 -10.09 -13.22
N PHE A 144 -15.11 -11.27 -12.72
CA PHE A 144 -15.72 -11.94 -11.58
C PHE A 144 -17.24 -12.16 -11.72
N ALA A 145 -17.72 -12.30 -12.96
CA ALA A 145 -19.12 -12.61 -13.23
C ALA A 145 -19.49 -14.01 -12.70
N GLY A 146 -20.64 -14.11 -12.04
CA GLY A 146 -21.16 -15.38 -11.50
C GLY A 146 -20.55 -15.80 -10.16
N ILE A 147 -19.72 -14.96 -9.54
CA ILE A 147 -19.22 -15.18 -8.18
C ILE A 147 -20.34 -14.94 -7.17
N ASP A 148 -20.47 -15.87 -6.22
CA ASP A 148 -21.31 -15.72 -5.04
C ASP A 148 -20.57 -14.88 -3.98
N TYR A 149 -20.85 -13.59 -3.95
CA TYR A 149 -20.22 -12.68 -3.00
C TYR A 149 -20.69 -12.91 -1.56
N GLU A 150 -21.86 -13.51 -1.31
CA GLU A 150 -22.31 -13.83 0.05
C GLU A 150 -21.46 -14.97 0.65
N GLU A 151 -21.06 -15.94 -0.17
CA GLU A 151 -20.11 -16.99 0.22
C GLU A 151 -18.74 -16.42 0.56
N VAL A 152 -18.27 -15.46 -0.25
CA VAL A 152 -17.00 -14.77 -0.03
C VAL A 152 -17.05 -14.02 1.30
N GLU A 153 -18.06 -13.18 1.52
CA GLU A 153 -18.25 -12.43 2.76
C GLU A 153 -18.28 -13.36 3.99
N ARG A 154 -19.04 -14.46 3.93
CA ARG A 154 -19.14 -15.43 5.02
C ARG A 154 -17.84 -16.20 5.30
N THR A 155 -16.99 -16.36 4.30
CA THR A 155 -15.68 -17.02 4.46
C THR A 155 -14.64 -16.05 5.04
N LEU A 156 -14.64 -14.80 4.56
CA LEU A 156 -13.56 -13.86 4.85
C LEU A 156 -13.80 -13.04 6.11
N CYS A 157 -15.05 -12.77 6.46
CA CYS A 157 -15.41 -11.74 7.43
C CYS A 157 -15.93 -12.31 8.76
N LEU A 158 -15.78 -11.50 9.80
CA LEU A 158 -16.55 -11.59 11.03
C LEU A 158 -18.04 -11.38 10.74
N PRO A 159 -18.95 -11.79 11.65
CA PRO A 159 -20.36 -11.46 11.53
C PRO A 159 -20.56 -9.96 11.29
N ARG A 160 -21.38 -9.61 10.30
CA ARG A 160 -21.69 -8.24 9.82
C ARG A 160 -20.67 -7.61 8.87
N GLY A 161 -19.50 -8.22 8.69
CA GLY A 161 -18.59 -7.82 7.61
C GLY A 161 -19.17 -8.18 6.25
N HIS A 162 -19.07 -7.26 5.30
CA HIS A 162 -19.57 -7.42 3.94
C HIS A 162 -18.81 -6.50 2.98
N PHE A 163 -18.97 -6.70 1.68
CA PHE A 163 -18.44 -5.74 0.72
C PHE A 163 -19.18 -4.41 0.85
N HIS A 164 -18.42 -3.32 0.92
CA HIS A 164 -18.94 -2.02 0.54
C HIS A 164 -19.33 -2.06 -0.93
N ARG A 165 -20.52 -1.54 -1.23
CA ARG A 165 -21.11 -1.61 -2.56
C ARG A 165 -21.37 -0.21 -3.10
N ASN A 166 -21.16 -0.05 -4.40
CA ASN A 166 -21.54 1.19 -5.08
C ASN A 166 -23.07 1.32 -5.18
N ARG A 167 -23.54 2.45 -5.74
CA ARG A 167 -24.98 2.72 -5.94
C ARG A 167 -25.72 1.66 -6.78
N GLN A 168 -24.99 0.88 -7.58
CA GLN A 168 -25.54 -0.18 -8.41
C GLN A 168 -25.49 -1.56 -7.71
N GLY A 169 -25.05 -1.62 -6.45
CA GLY A 169 -24.93 -2.85 -5.68
C GLY A 169 -23.67 -3.66 -5.99
N GLN A 170 -22.76 -3.15 -6.83
CA GLN A 170 -21.51 -3.84 -7.15
C GLN A 170 -20.50 -3.72 -6.01
N PRO A 171 -19.82 -4.81 -5.63
CA PRO A 171 -18.85 -4.81 -4.55
C PRO A 171 -17.60 -3.99 -4.93
N LEU A 172 -17.01 -3.31 -3.95
CA LEU A 172 -15.83 -2.47 -4.10
C LEU A 172 -14.66 -3.00 -3.25
N HIS A 173 -14.85 -3.09 -1.94
CA HIS A 173 -13.84 -3.55 -0.98
C HIS A 173 -14.49 -4.02 0.32
N ILE A 174 -13.73 -4.70 1.17
CA ILE A 174 -14.08 -5.09 2.54
C ILE A 174 -13.10 -4.38 3.47
N LYS A 175 -13.59 -3.73 4.54
CA LYS A 175 -12.73 -3.15 5.57
C LYS A 175 -11.98 -4.21 6.36
N ARG A 176 -10.68 -3.98 6.61
CA ARG A 176 -9.78 -4.86 7.39
C ARG A 176 -10.38 -5.19 8.75
N SER A 177 -10.97 -4.22 9.44
CA SER A 177 -11.58 -4.39 10.77
C SER A 177 -12.65 -5.49 10.81
N PHE A 178 -13.34 -5.73 9.69
CA PHE A 178 -14.35 -6.78 9.59
C PHE A 178 -13.82 -8.14 9.11
N LEU A 179 -12.54 -8.27 8.78
CA LEU A 179 -11.95 -9.54 8.39
C LEU A 179 -11.71 -10.44 9.61
N THR A 180 -11.86 -11.75 9.42
CA THR A 180 -11.42 -12.72 10.45
C THR A 180 -9.90 -12.60 10.69
N PRO A 181 -9.38 -12.98 11.86
CA PRO A 181 -7.94 -12.98 12.11
C PRO A 181 -7.17 -13.73 11.02
N LEU A 182 -7.57 -14.95 10.66
CA LEU A 182 -6.96 -15.73 9.58
C LEU A 182 -6.94 -14.97 8.24
N SER A 183 -8.03 -14.28 7.88
CA SER A 183 -8.08 -13.45 6.68
C SER A 183 -7.10 -12.28 6.74
N LYS A 184 -6.89 -11.64 7.91
CA LYS A 184 -5.92 -10.55 8.09
C LYS A 184 -4.48 -11.05 7.88
N TYR A 185 -4.13 -12.23 8.40
CA TYR A 185 -2.82 -12.87 8.16
C TYR A 185 -2.55 -13.07 6.67
N TRP A 186 -3.52 -13.61 5.94
CA TRP A 186 -3.39 -13.81 4.51
C TRP A 186 -3.41 -12.52 3.70
N MET A 187 -4.20 -11.52 4.11
CA MET A 187 -4.22 -10.20 3.49
C MET A 187 -2.82 -9.58 3.53
N ALA A 188 -2.16 -9.60 4.70
CA ALA A 188 -0.78 -9.14 4.83
C ALA A 188 0.18 -9.89 3.89
N PHE A 189 0.07 -11.21 3.82
CA PHE A 189 0.89 -12.03 2.93
C PHE A 189 0.66 -11.71 1.43
N ILE A 190 -0.60 -11.56 1.01
CA ILE A 190 -0.96 -11.23 -0.37
C ILE A 190 -0.46 -9.83 -0.74
N HIS A 191 -0.72 -8.84 0.14
CA HIS A 191 -0.35 -7.43 -0.05
C HIS A 191 1.17 -7.20 0.00
N ALA A 192 1.92 -8.12 0.60
CA ALA A 192 3.38 -8.07 0.57
C ALA A 192 3.93 -8.60 -0.76
N ASN A 193 3.57 -9.84 -1.13
CA ASN A 193 4.43 -10.63 -2.03
C ASN A 193 3.71 -11.23 -3.25
N ILE A 194 2.36 -11.20 -3.32
CA ILE A 194 1.61 -11.74 -4.48
C ILE A 194 0.95 -10.63 -5.30
N SER A 195 0.27 -9.69 -4.65
CA SER A 195 -0.36 -8.53 -5.29
C SER A 195 -0.13 -7.32 -4.39
N PRO A 196 1.05 -6.67 -4.52
CA PRO A 196 1.48 -5.59 -3.66
C PRO A 196 0.45 -4.47 -3.53
N CYS A 197 0.25 -4.00 -2.29
CA CYS A 197 -0.63 -2.87 -1.98
C CYS A 197 0.03 -1.95 -0.95
N SER A 198 -0.12 -0.64 -1.13
CA SER A 198 0.38 0.36 -0.17
C SER A 198 -0.50 0.41 1.08
N HIS A 199 -1.82 0.45 0.90
CA HIS A 199 -2.78 0.58 1.99
C HIS A 199 -3.22 -0.79 2.52
N MET A 200 -3.34 -0.90 3.84
CA MET A 200 -3.73 -2.12 4.56
C MET A 200 -5.14 -2.03 5.17
N SER A 201 -5.83 -0.90 5.04
CA SER A 201 -7.16 -0.66 5.62
C SER A 201 -8.27 -1.45 4.92
N ASP A 202 -8.13 -1.71 3.62
CA ASP A 202 -9.18 -2.32 2.79
C ASP A 202 -8.68 -3.45 1.89
N LEU A 203 -9.54 -4.44 1.70
CA LEU A 203 -9.35 -5.55 0.77
C LEU A 203 -10.30 -5.41 -0.43
N ASN A 204 -9.75 -5.04 -1.59
CA ASN A 204 -10.54 -4.90 -2.81
C ASN A 204 -11.09 -6.24 -3.33
N VAL A 205 -12.05 -6.18 -4.27
CA VAL A 205 -12.70 -7.39 -4.84
C VAL A 205 -11.70 -8.42 -5.35
N SER A 206 -10.72 -8.00 -6.15
CA SER A 206 -9.76 -8.92 -6.77
C SER A 206 -8.97 -9.70 -5.71
N ARG A 207 -8.41 -9.00 -4.72
CA ARG A 207 -7.63 -9.61 -3.64
C ARG A 207 -8.49 -10.40 -2.65
N ALA A 208 -9.73 -9.97 -2.40
CA ALA A 208 -10.71 -10.74 -1.64
C ALA A 208 -11.00 -12.09 -2.30
N LEU A 209 -11.16 -12.12 -3.63
CA LEU A 209 -11.41 -13.37 -4.35
C LEU A 209 -10.19 -14.27 -4.42
N LEU A 210 -8.98 -13.70 -4.56
CA LEU A 210 -7.75 -14.46 -4.41
C LEU A 210 -7.69 -15.14 -3.03
N LEU A 211 -7.92 -14.35 -1.96
CA LEU A 211 -7.96 -14.84 -0.59
C LEU A 211 -9.01 -15.94 -0.40
N PHE A 212 -10.24 -15.71 -0.87
CA PHE A 212 -11.31 -16.69 -0.80
C PHE A 212 -10.91 -18.02 -1.43
N LEU A 213 -10.32 -17.99 -2.62
CA LEU A 213 -9.87 -19.21 -3.31
C LEU A 213 -8.71 -19.91 -2.58
N ILE A 214 -7.83 -19.15 -1.90
CA ILE A 214 -6.79 -19.71 -1.03
C ILE A 214 -7.44 -20.46 0.14
N LEU A 215 -8.38 -19.84 0.85
CA LEU A 215 -9.07 -20.44 2.00
C LEU A 215 -9.95 -21.63 1.62
N GLN A 216 -10.50 -21.64 0.40
CA GLN A 216 -11.23 -22.79 -0.17
C GLN A 216 -10.31 -23.93 -0.64
N GLY A 217 -8.99 -23.81 -0.43
CA GLY A 217 -8.00 -24.82 -0.82
C GLY A 217 -7.83 -24.97 -2.33
N LYS A 218 -8.35 -24.03 -3.15
CA LYS A 218 -8.25 -24.11 -4.61
C LYS A 218 -6.80 -23.90 -5.05
N PRO A 219 -6.34 -24.60 -6.10
CA PRO A 219 -4.98 -24.40 -6.62
C PRO A 219 -4.87 -22.99 -7.23
N ILE A 220 -3.78 -22.30 -6.91
CA ILE A 220 -3.50 -20.92 -7.34
C ILE A 220 -2.20 -20.91 -8.12
N ASN A 221 -2.21 -20.31 -9.31
CA ASN A 221 -1.00 -20.09 -10.09
C ASN A 221 -0.39 -18.73 -9.74
N VAL A 222 0.49 -18.70 -8.73
CA VAL A 222 1.11 -17.47 -8.23
C VAL A 222 1.87 -16.74 -9.33
N GLY A 223 2.70 -17.45 -10.10
CA GLY A 223 3.46 -16.84 -11.19
C GLY A 223 2.57 -16.20 -12.25
N ASN A 224 1.40 -16.76 -12.54
CA ASN A 224 0.44 -16.13 -13.45
C ASN A 224 -0.14 -14.84 -12.86
N ILE A 225 -0.50 -14.83 -11.58
CA ILE A 225 -1.03 -13.64 -10.91
C ILE A 225 0.01 -12.52 -10.94
N ILE A 226 1.23 -12.79 -10.47
CA ILE A 226 2.32 -11.79 -10.43
C ILE A 226 2.66 -11.29 -11.84
N ALA A 227 2.73 -12.18 -12.84
CA ALA A 227 2.98 -11.79 -14.23
C ALA A 227 1.93 -10.77 -14.73
N HIS A 228 0.65 -11.02 -14.42
CA HIS A 228 -0.44 -10.11 -14.76
C HIS A 228 -0.37 -8.80 -13.98
N GLU A 229 -0.05 -8.82 -12.68
CA GLU A 229 0.14 -7.60 -11.87
C GLU A 229 1.27 -6.72 -12.43
N ILE A 230 2.42 -7.32 -12.79
CA ILE A 230 3.54 -6.63 -13.44
C ILE A 230 3.10 -6.04 -14.78
N ASN A 231 2.39 -6.82 -15.60
CA ASN A 231 1.88 -6.35 -16.88
C ASN A 231 0.91 -5.16 -16.71
N ASP A 232 0.02 -5.21 -15.74
CA ASP A 232 -0.94 -4.15 -15.48
C ASP A 232 -0.24 -2.87 -14.97
N CYS A 233 0.78 -3.02 -14.13
CA CYS A 233 1.65 -1.92 -13.70
C CYS A 233 2.42 -1.25 -14.85
N ALA A 234 2.86 -2.03 -15.85
CA ALA A 234 3.55 -1.52 -17.03
C ALA A 234 2.61 -0.74 -17.98
N ASN A 235 1.36 -1.20 -18.08
CA ASN A 235 0.37 -0.68 -19.02
C ASN A 235 -0.56 0.39 -18.45
N THR A 236 -0.59 0.58 -17.13
CA THR A 236 -1.41 1.63 -16.50
C THR A 236 -1.11 3.01 -17.08
N ALA A 237 -2.16 3.81 -17.29
CA ALA A 237 -2.03 5.20 -17.71
C ALA A 237 -1.93 6.16 -16.51
N LEU A 238 -2.11 5.64 -15.28
CA LEU A 238 -2.09 6.43 -14.06
C LEU A 238 -0.64 6.68 -13.63
N SER A 239 -0.23 7.95 -13.61
CA SER A 239 1.13 8.36 -13.28
C SER A 239 1.51 8.14 -11.81
N ASN A 240 0.52 8.05 -10.92
CA ASN A 240 0.75 7.94 -9.48
C ASN A 240 0.68 6.49 -8.98
N THR A 241 0.30 5.54 -9.85
CA THR A 241 0.25 4.13 -9.46
C THR A 241 1.66 3.60 -9.26
N PRO A 242 1.98 3.03 -8.09
CA PRO A 242 3.32 2.52 -7.83
C PRO A 242 3.68 1.34 -8.76
N LEU A 243 4.97 1.05 -8.84
CA LEU A 243 5.54 -0.07 -9.57
C LEU A 243 5.83 -1.22 -8.60
N GLY A 244 5.03 -2.28 -8.64
CA GLY A 244 5.19 -3.44 -7.76
C GLY A 244 6.36 -4.34 -8.15
N HIS A 245 6.63 -5.34 -7.31
CA HIS A 245 7.61 -6.40 -7.56
C HIS A 245 9.07 -6.01 -7.93
N PRO A 246 9.69 -4.95 -7.38
CA PRO A 246 11.04 -4.56 -7.81
C PRO A 246 12.12 -5.59 -7.45
N SER A 247 12.01 -6.28 -6.32
CA SER A 247 12.98 -7.30 -5.91
C SER A 247 12.93 -8.49 -6.87
N LEU A 248 11.72 -8.99 -7.16
CA LEU A 248 11.53 -10.05 -8.14
C LEU A 248 12.08 -9.66 -9.52
N ILE A 249 11.78 -8.44 -9.99
CA ILE A 249 12.25 -7.96 -11.28
C ILE A 249 13.79 -7.90 -11.34
N THR A 250 14.44 -7.48 -10.25
CA THR A 250 15.90 -7.45 -10.15
C THR A 250 16.47 -8.86 -10.28
N HIS A 251 15.93 -9.84 -9.54
CA HIS A 251 16.32 -11.26 -9.67
C HIS A 251 16.10 -11.81 -11.08
N LEU A 252 14.97 -11.51 -11.73
CA LEU A 252 14.70 -11.93 -13.11
C LEU A 252 15.71 -11.35 -14.10
N CYS A 253 16.14 -10.10 -13.88
CA CYS A 253 17.17 -9.46 -14.69
C CYS A 253 18.54 -10.13 -14.49
N GLU A 254 18.90 -10.48 -13.26
CA GLU A 254 20.13 -11.22 -12.95
C GLU A 254 20.15 -12.59 -13.64
N ILE A 255 19.05 -13.33 -13.57
CA ILE A 255 18.88 -14.63 -14.26
C ILE A 255 19.05 -14.47 -15.78
N ALA A 256 18.58 -13.35 -16.35
CA ALA A 256 18.76 -13.01 -17.75
C ALA A 256 20.18 -12.53 -18.12
N GLY A 257 21.09 -12.43 -17.14
CA GLY A 257 22.47 -11.99 -17.32
C GLY A 257 22.61 -10.48 -17.48
N VAL A 258 21.69 -9.71 -16.90
CA VAL A 258 21.81 -8.26 -16.72
C VAL A 258 22.67 -8.01 -15.48
N ASP A 259 23.68 -7.14 -15.61
CA ASP A 259 24.45 -6.68 -14.45
C ASP A 259 23.56 -5.79 -13.58
N THR A 260 23.30 -6.15 -12.33
CA THR A 260 22.48 -5.41 -11.35
C THR A 260 23.31 -4.83 -10.20
N SER A 261 24.63 -4.98 -10.24
CA SER A 261 25.52 -4.72 -9.10
C SER A 261 25.77 -3.25 -8.78
N LEU A 262 25.36 -2.34 -9.67
CA LEU A 262 25.61 -0.91 -9.52
C LEU A 262 24.42 -0.18 -8.91
N PRO A 263 24.64 0.72 -7.94
CA PRO A 263 23.58 1.55 -7.34
C PRO A 263 22.93 2.49 -8.36
N PRO A 264 21.73 3.05 -8.08
CA PRO A 264 21.06 3.06 -6.77
C PRO A 264 20.17 1.84 -6.48
N PHE A 265 20.05 1.52 -5.19
CA PHE A 265 19.27 0.39 -4.67
C PHE A 265 18.11 0.86 -3.79
N GLU A 266 17.01 0.14 -3.85
CA GLU A 266 15.85 0.27 -2.97
C GLU A 266 15.81 -0.90 -2.00
N LYS A 267 15.58 -0.65 -0.70
CA LYS A 267 15.45 -1.70 0.32
C LYS A 267 14.03 -2.31 0.32
N PRO A 268 13.86 -3.61 0.62
CA PRO A 268 12.54 -4.16 0.93
C PRO A 268 11.80 -3.36 2.00
N ARG A 269 10.46 -3.34 1.93
CA ARG A 269 9.63 -2.72 2.99
C ARG A 269 9.83 -3.45 4.32
N LYS A 270 9.57 -2.74 5.44
CA LYS A 270 9.69 -3.24 6.83
C LYS A 270 9.18 -4.68 6.95
N THR A 271 9.98 -5.58 7.51
CA THR A 271 9.68 -7.00 7.63
C THR A 271 8.32 -7.25 8.30
N ILE A 272 7.60 -8.29 7.86
CA ILE A 272 6.42 -8.81 8.58
C ILE A 272 6.91 -9.79 9.63
N ASP A 273 6.95 -9.33 10.88
CA ASP A 273 7.37 -10.09 12.05
C ASP A 273 6.19 -10.44 12.95
N ARG A 274 6.48 -10.99 14.13
CA ARG A 274 5.43 -11.30 15.12
C ARG A 274 4.71 -10.04 15.61
N SER A 275 5.42 -8.93 15.76
CA SER A 275 4.88 -7.65 16.24
C SER A 275 3.85 -7.09 15.26
N TYR A 276 4.16 -7.15 13.96
CA TYR A 276 3.24 -6.79 12.89
C TYR A 276 1.93 -7.59 12.98
N TYR A 277 2.00 -8.90 13.17
CA TYR A 277 0.79 -9.72 13.29
C TYR A 277 -0.02 -9.42 14.55
N LEU A 278 0.65 -9.15 15.68
CA LEU A 278 -0.02 -8.77 16.90
C LEU A 278 -0.80 -7.46 16.73
N GLN A 279 -0.19 -6.46 16.11
CA GLN A 279 -0.80 -5.16 15.86
C GLN A 279 -1.93 -5.25 14.83
N TYR A 280 -1.66 -5.80 13.64
CA TYR A 280 -2.59 -5.66 12.52
C TYR A 280 -3.53 -6.84 12.30
N CYS A 281 -3.26 -8.02 12.88
CA CYS A 281 -4.05 -9.23 12.64
C CYS A 281 -4.85 -9.73 13.85
N LEU A 282 -4.38 -9.46 15.08
CA LEU A 282 -4.96 -10.01 16.31
C LEU A 282 -5.81 -9.02 17.10
N ILE A 283 -5.66 -7.71 16.88
CA ILE A 283 -6.50 -6.71 17.56
C ILE A 283 -7.87 -6.68 16.86
N ASP A 284 -8.91 -6.96 17.66
CA ASP A 284 -10.31 -6.72 17.31
C ASP A 284 -10.58 -5.22 17.44
N GLU A 285 -10.12 -4.43 16.47
CA GLU A 285 -10.59 -3.06 16.32
C GLU A 285 -12.04 -3.12 15.81
N ASP A 286 -12.98 -2.87 16.72
CA ASP A 286 -14.40 -2.61 16.48
C ASP A 286 -15.27 -3.71 15.85
N GLY A 287 -14.87 -4.97 16.02
CA GLY A 287 -15.79 -6.12 15.85
C GLY A 287 -16.84 -6.24 16.96
N GLN A 288 -16.69 -5.52 18.09
CA GLN A 288 -17.57 -5.57 19.24
C GLN A 288 -18.10 -4.17 19.60
N ASN A 289 -19.44 -4.04 19.65
CA ASN A 289 -20.25 -2.88 20.09
C ASN A 289 -20.61 -1.78 19.07
N ILE A 290 -21.13 -2.15 17.91
CA ILE A 290 -22.21 -1.35 17.32
C ILE A 290 -23.54 -2.02 17.68
N PRO A 291 -24.47 -1.40 18.43
CA PRO A 291 -25.78 -1.99 18.71
C PRO A 291 -26.49 -2.38 17.39
N ALA A 292 -27.26 -3.47 17.40
CA ALA A 292 -28.04 -3.87 16.22
C ALA A 292 -28.91 -2.69 15.72
N PRO A 293 -29.08 -2.49 14.39
CA PRO A 293 -29.97 -1.46 13.87
C PRO A 293 -31.37 -1.70 14.43
N GLN A 294 -31.88 -0.76 15.22
CA GLN A 294 -33.28 -0.83 15.64
C GLN A 294 -34.17 -0.72 14.39
N PRO A 295 -35.28 -1.48 14.33
CA PRO A 295 -36.21 -1.35 13.22
C PRO A 295 -36.69 0.11 13.11
N PRO A 296 -36.90 0.62 11.88
CA PRO A 296 -37.21 2.03 11.67
C PRO A 296 -38.45 2.40 12.50
N ARG A 297 -38.29 3.39 13.38
CA ARG A 297 -39.40 3.96 14.15
C ARG A 297 -40.48 4.38 13.17
N ARG A 298 -41.69 3.84 13.34
CA ARG A 298 -42.88 4.27 12.57
C ARG A 298 -42.98 5.79 12.65
N HIS A 299 -42.94 6.45 11.49
CA HIS A 299 -43.18 7.89 11.38
C HIS A 299 -44.50 8.24 12.08
N ARG A 300 -44.40 9.05 13.13
CA ARG A 300 -45.56 9.63 13.80
C ARG A 300 -46.15 10.64 12.83
N ARG A 301 -47.38 10.35 12.41
CA ARG A 301 -48.23 11.20 11.56
C ARG A 301 -48.26 12.64 12.10
N ASN A 302 -48.01 13.59 11.20
CA ASN A 302 -47.97 15.04 11.40
C ASN A 302 -49.04 15.55 12.38
N GLN A 303 -48.59 16.24 13.43
CA GLN A 303 -49.40 17.20 14.17
C GLN A 303 -49.01 18.60 13.67
N PRO A 304 -49.95 19.56 13.50
CA PRO A 304 -49.61 20.88 12.98
C PRO A 304 -48.84 21.69 14.03
N ASP A 305 -47.77 22.36 13.60
CA ASP A 305 -47.03 23.32 14.41
C ASP A 305 -47.89 24.56 14.74
N PRO A 306 -47.76 25.15 15.94
CA PRO A 306 -48.33 26.46 16.25
C PRO A 306 -47.58 27.58 15.50
N PRO A 307 -48.24 28.74 15.26
CA PRO A 307 -47.78 29.74 14.30
C PRO A 307 -46.48 30.42 14.70
N ALA A 308 -45.64 30.65 13.68
CA ALA A 308 -44.34 31.30 13.72
C ALA A 308 -44.36 32.66 14.44
N GLN A 309 -43.37 32.87 15.31
CA GLN A 309 -42.94 34.21 15.70
C GLN A 309 -41.80 34.65 14.76
N PRO A 310 -41.72 35.95 14.43
CA PRO A 310 -40.88 36.44 13.34
C PRO A 310 -39.40 36.27 13.66
N GLU A 311 -38.65 35.86 12.63
CA GLU A 311 -37.19 35.86 12.63
C GLU A 311 -36.68 37.27 12.93
N GLU A 312 -35.94 37.42 14.03
CA GLU A 312 -35.01 38.54 14.17
C GLU A 312 -33.68 38.12 13.52
N ASP A 313 -33.40 38.76 12.38
CA ASP A 313 -32.12 38.77 11.70
C ASP A 313 -31.00 39.16 12.67
N GLY A 314 -30.18 38.19 13.07
CA GLY A 314 -28.91 38.40 13.77
C GLY A 314 -27.80 37.67 13.03
N PRO A 315 -26.66 38.31 12.72
CA PRO A 315 -25.62 37.69 11.92
C PRO A 315 -25.05 36.47 12.65
N GLN A 316 -25.12 35.32 12.00
CA GLN A 316 -24.44 34.09 12.42
C GLN A 316 -22.93 34.38 12.51
N ASN A 317 -22.45 34.63 13.73
CA ASN A 317 -21.03 34.63 14.01
C ASN A 317 -20.57 33.18 14.15
N PRO A 318 -19.64 32.68 13.31
CA PRO A 318 -19.14 31.30 13.35
C PRO A 318 -18.27 30.97 14.58
N PHE A 319 -18.19 31.87 15.56
CA PHE A 319 -17.45 31.68 16.81
C PHE A 319 -18.37 31.92 18.01
N ASN A 320 -19.30 30.98 18.25
CA ASN A 320 -20.01 30.94 19.52
C ASN A 320 -19.07 30.38 20.59
N MET A 321 -18.25 31.25 21.17
CA MET A 321 -17.29 30.92 22.24
C MET A 321 -17.95 30.22 23.44
N ALA A 322 -19.25 30.42 23.66
CA ALA A 322 -19.98 29.72 24.73
C ALA A 322 -20.16 28.22 24.43
N ASP A 323 -20.39 27.85 23.16
CA ASP A 323 -20.50 26.45 22.74
C ASP A 323 -19.12 25.75 22.78
N LEU A 324 -18.07 26.45 22.35
CA LEU A 324 -16.70 25.94 22.43
C LEU A 324 -16.25 25.73 23.88
N ASN A 325 -16.54 26.70 24.76
CA ASN A 325 -16.18 26.59 26.18
C ASN A 325 -16.98 25.47 26.88
N ALA A 326 -18.25 25.28 26.53
CA ALA A 326 -19.05 24.17 27.05
C ALA A 326 -18.51 22.80 26.61
N LYS A 327 -18.05 22.67 25.36
CA LYS A 327 -17.40 21.45 24.85
C LYS A 327 -16.08 21.18 25.55
N LEU A 328 -15.24 22.21 25.73
CA LEU A 328 -13.96 22.08 26.45
C LEU A 328 -14.17 21.66 27.90
N GLU A 329 -15.18 22.23 28.57
CA GLU A 329 -15.53 21.88 29.95
C GLU A 329 -16.04 20.43 30.06
N ALA A 330 -16.81 19.97 29.07
CA ALA A 330 -17.27 18.57 29.02
C ALA A 330 -16.11 17.58 28.85
N LEU A 331 -15.15 17.89 27.96
CA LEU A 331 -13.94 17.08 27.77
C LEU A 331 -13.08 17.02 29.03
N HIS A 332 -12.90 18.17 29.71
CA HIS A 332 -12.15 18.23 30.95
C HIS A 332 -12.81 17.37 32.06
N ARG A 333 -14.14 17.46 32.21
CA ARG A 333 -14.89 16.61 33.18
C ARG A 333 -14.75 15.13 32.87
N MET A 334 -14.76 14.75 31.59
CA MET A 334 -14.55 13.36 31.16
C MET A 334 -13.14 12.87 31.50
N GLY A 335 -12.11 13.71 31.24
CA GLY A 335 -10.72 13.41 31.59
C GLY A 335 -10.51 13.22 33.09
N LEU A 336 -11.12 14.07 33.93
CA LEU A 336 -11.05 13.93 35.39
C LEU A 336 -11.73 12.66 35.90
N ALA A 337 -12.88 12.29 35.32
CA ALA A 337 -13.57 11.06 35.69
C ALA A 337 -12.76 9.80 35.31
N HIS A 338 -12.12 9.81 34.15
CA HIS A 338 -11.24 8.72 33.72
C HIS A 338 -10.01 8.60 34.61
N ALA A 339 -9.40 9.73 34.98
CA ALA A 339 -8.25 9.78 35.87
C ALA A 339 -8.57 9.26 37.29
N ASP A 340 -9.73 9.61 37.86
CA ASP A 340 -10.14 9.09 39.17
C ASP A 340 -10.46 7.59 39.12
N MET A 341 -11.07 7.11 38.03
CA MET A 341 -11.29 5.67 37.82
C MET A 341 -9.97 4.90 37.83
N MET A 342 -8.96 5.38 37.08
CA MET A 342 -7.63 4.75 37.06
C MET A 342 -6.95 4.79 38.43
N ARG A 343 -7.08 5.90 39.16
CA ARG A 343 -6.58 6.01 40.55
C ARG A 343 -7.23 4.99 41.47
N GLN A 344 -8.55 4.80 41.42
CA GLN A 344 -9.25 3.83 42.27
C GLN A 344 -8.80 2.39 42.01
N VAL A 345 -8.62 2.01 40.73
CA VAL A 345 -8.07 0.70 40.36
C VAL A 345 -6.66 0.53 40.93
N TYR A 346 -5.80 1.54 40.82
CA TYR A 346 -4.43 1.46 41.30
C TYR A 346 -4.33 1.41 42.83
N ALA A 347 -5.13 2.23 43.52
CA ALA A 347 -5.20 2.29 44.98
C ALA A 347 -5.71 0.98 45.60
N SER A 348 -6.57 0.24 44.89
CA SER A 348 -7.08 -1.06 45.35
C SER A 348 -6.00 -2.13 45.49
N SER A 349 -4.89 -1.98 44.74
CA SER A 349 -3.78 -2.94 44.70
C SER A 349 -2.54 -2.47 45.47
N HIS A 350 -2.52 -1.21 45.96
CA HIS A 350 -1.36 -0.60 46.61
C HIS A 350 -1.76 0.13 47.91
N PRO A 351 -1.71 -0.56 49.07
CA PRO A 351 -2.02 0.04 50.37
C PRO A 351 -1.04 1.18 50.69
N GLY A 352 -1.58 2.38 50.92
CA GLY A 352 -0.79 3.60 51.16
C GLY A 352 -0.62 4.51 49.94
N PHE A 353 -1.22 4.15 48.80
CA PHE A 353 -1.27 5.05 47.65
C PHE A 353 -2.16 6.27 47.94
N MET A 354 -1.58 7.45 47.66
CA MET A 354 -2.09 8.82 47.81
C MET A 354 -3.62 8.93 47.85
N THR A 355 -4.16 9.71 48.79
CA THR A 355 -5.62 9.90 48.99
C THR A 355 -6.28 10.61 47.79
N SER A 356 -7.62 10.53 47.69
CA SER A 356 -8.36 11.14 46.57
C SER A 356 -8.18 12.67 46.54
N GLU A 357 -8.10 13.30 47.71
CA GLU A 357 -7.87 14.73 47.88
C GLU A 357 -6.45 15.14 47.50
N GLU A 358 -5.44 14.35 47.87
CA GLU A 358 -4.05 14.58 47.46
C GLU A 358 -3.84 14.37 45.95
N TYR A 359 -4.57 13.44 45.34
CA TYR A 359 -4.57 13.25 43.88
C TYR A 359 -5.21 14.43 43.16
N ALA A 360 -6.40 14.85 43.58
CA ALA A 360 -7.10 16.01 43.03
C ALA A 360 -6.25 17.28 43.09
N ALA A 361 -5.49 17.48 44.18
CA ALA A 361 -4.57 18.61 44.32
C ALA A 361 -3.37 18.56 43.35
N ARG A 362 -2.91 17.36 42.95
CA ARG A 362 -1.80 17.21 41.98
C ARG A 362 -2.23 17.35 40.53
N VAL A 363 -3.46 16.96 40.19
CA VAL A 363 -3.97 16.96 38.80
C VAL A 363 -4.83 18.18 38.47
N ALA A 364 -5.01 19.09 39.43
CA ALA A 364 -5.75 20.34 39.22
C ALA A 364 -5.10 21.17 38.10
N TRP A 365 -5.94 21.67 37.18
CA TRP A 365 -5.50 22.48 36.04
C TRP A 365 -4.83 23.78 36.53
N PRO A 366 -3.78 24.29 35.84
CA PRO A 366 -3.03 25.47 36.30
C PRO A 366 -3.89 26.74 36.51
N GLY A 367 -5.08 26.81 35.90
CA GLY A 367 -6.03 27.92 36.06
C GLY A 367 -6.87 27.89 37.34
N ASP A 368 -6.96 26.76 38.05
CA ASP A 368 -7.63 26.65 39.36
C ASP A 368 -6.70 26.97 40.54
N GLN A 369 -5.42 27.23 40.25
CA GLN A 369 -4.50 27.79 41.22
C GLN A 369 -4.80 29.29 41.35
N THR A 370 -5.14 29.72 42.56
CA THR A 370 -5.30 31.15 42.87
C THR A 370 -4.03 31.91 42.46
N SER A 371 -4.18 32.76 41.45
CA SER A 371 -3.16 33.63 40.84
C SER A 371 -2.21 34.28 41.83
N THR A 372 -0.91 34.22 41.51
CA THR A 372 -0.01 35.37 41.66
C THR A 372 0.76 35.60 40.35
N ASP A 373 0.17 36.50 39.55
CA ASP A 373 0.80 37.70 38.97
C ASP A 373 1.78 37.57 37.77
N GLY A 374 1.47 38.36 36.72
CA GLY A 374 2.51 39.07 35.96
C GLY A 374 2.66 38.82 34.45
N GLY A 375 1.78 39.41 33.61
CA GLY A 375 2.01 40.03 32.27
C GLY A 375 2.67 39.22 31.12
N ALA A 376 2.64 39.59 29.83
CA ALA A 376 1.91 40.52 28.96
C ALA A 376 2.67 40.51 27.59
N GLY A 377 2.00 40.60 26.42
CA GLY A 377 2.65 40.95 25.13
C GLY A 377 2.45 39.95 23.97
N THR A 378 1.38 39.97 23.16
CA THR A 378 1.05 40.82 21.97
C THR A 378 1.46 40.24 20.59
N SER A 379 0.43 39.88 19.79
CA SER A 379 0.16 40.11 18.33
C SER A 379 1.24 39.76 17.27
N ALA A 380 0.98 39.23 16.06
CA ALA A 380 -0.11 39.50 15.10
C ALA A 380 -0.04 38.58 13.84
N GLY A 381 -1.21 38.31 13.19
CA GLY A 381 -1.44 38.17 11.72
C GLY A 381 -1.15 36.80 11.08
N ALA A 382 -2.14 35.94 10.71
CA ALA A 382 -3.06 35.97 9.54
C ALA A 382 -2.29 35.91 8.19
N GLN A 383 -2.51 35.06 7.18
CA GLN A 383 -3.61 34.22 6.64
C GLN A 383 -2.92 33.04 5.87
N ALA A 384 -3.53 31.95 5.37
CA ALA A 384 -4.82 31.75 4.72
C ALA A 384 -5.21 30.25 4.71
N MET A 385 -6.52 30.00 4.73
CA MET A 385 -7.17 28.69 4.63
C MET A 385 -7.19 28.18 3.18
N GLU A 386 -7.09 26.86 3.03
CA GLU A 386 -7.85 26.12 2.01
C GLU A 386 -8.39 24.85 2.68
N GLU A 387 -9.66 24.56 2.45
CA GLU A 387 -10.47 23.57 3.15
C GLU A 387 -10.34 22.17 2.54
N SER A 388 -10.57 21.18 3.42
CA SER A 388 -11.30 19.91 3.21
C SER A 388 -10.63 18.79 2.41
N GLU A 389 -10.24 17.73 3.13
CA GLU A 389 -10.67 16.32 2.98
C GLU A 389 -9.85 15.42 3.94
N GLU A 390 -10.00 15.58 5.26
CA GLU A 390 -9.24 14.79 6.25
C GLU A 390 -10.19 13.99 7.13
N GLU A 391 -10.58 12.78 6.69
CA GLU A 391 -10.98 11.69 7.59
C GLU A 391 -10.41 10.32 7.14
N ASP A 392 -9.50 10.28 6.16
CA ASP A 392 -8.86 9.03 5.70
C ASP A 392 -7.30 9.07 5.74
N GLU A 393 -6.68 10.14 6.27
CA GLU A 393 -5.21 10.30 6.31
C GLU A 393 -4.53 9.87 7.64
N GLU A 394 -5.29 9.71 8.74
CA GLU A 394 -4.69 9.43 10.07
C GLU A 394 -4.04 8.03 10.20
N GLU A 395 -4.45 7.03 9.42
CA GLU A 395 -3.78 5.71 9.43
C GLU A 395 -2.55 5.65 8.50
N GLN A 396 -2.38 6.62 7.60
CA GLN A 396 -1.21 6.70 6.72
C GLN A 396 -0.06 7.48 7.36
N SER A 397 -0.38 8.48 8.19
CA SER A 397 0.62 9.27 8.91
C SER A 397 1.40 8.46 9.94
N GLU A 398 0.79 7.47 10.63
CA GLU A 398 1.52 6.70 11.64
C GLU A 398 2.57 5.75 11.03
N GLU A 399 2.34 5.15 9.85
CA GLU A 399 3.34 4.31 9.17
C GLU A 399 4.41 5.16 8.46
N GLU A 400 4.06 6.31 7.87
CA GLU A 400 5.01 7.21 7.19
C GLU A 400 5.87 8.02 8.20
N GLU A 401 5.31 8.45 9.35
CA GLU A 401 6.06 9.16 10.41
C GLU A 401 7.00 8.22 11.19
N GLU A 402 6.65 6.94 11.39
CA GLU A 402 7.58 5.95 11.97
C GLU A 402 8.73 5.60 11.01
N GLU A 403 8.48 5.58 9.69
CA GLU A 403 9.53 5.34 8.69
C GLU A 403 10.53 6.51 8.64
N GLU A 404 10.07 7.77 8.63
CA GLU A 404 10.95 8.96 8.68
C GLU A 404 11.77 9.04 9.98
N GLN A 405 11.17 8.73 11.14
CA GLN A 405 11.91 8.74 12.42
C GLN A 405 12.98 7.62 12.49
N SER A 406 12.74 6.47 11.86
CA SER A 406 13.72 5.37 11.85
C SER A 406 14.89 5.60 10.90
N GLU A 407 14.68 6.31 9.79
CA GLU A 407 15.76 6.70 8.86
C GLU A 407 16.68 7.76 9.48
N GLU A 408 16.13 8.69 10.27
CA GLU A 408 16.94 9.65 11.03
C GLU A 408 17.76 9.00 12.16
N GLU A 409 17.26 7.93 12.81
CA GLU A 409 18.02 7.23 13.85
C GLU A 409 19.16 6.34 13.30
N GLU A 410 19.00 5.70 12.12
CA GLU A 410 20.09 4.93 11.48
C GLU A 410 21.19 5.83 10.88
N GLU A 411 20.86 7.03 10.36
CA GLU A 411 21.89 7.97 9.87
C GLU A 411 22.77 8.55 11.01
N VAL A 412 22.24 8.61 12.24
CA VAL A 412 22.99 9.10 13.40
C VAL A 412 23.94 8.03 13.96
N GLU A 413 23.58 6.74 13.89
CA GLU A 413 24.45 5.65 14.34
C GLU A 413 25.68 5.42 13.43
N ASP A 414 25.53 5.64 12.11
CA ASP A 414 26.64 5.52 11.15
C ASP A 414 27.62 6.71 11.21
N THR A 415 27.23 7.83 11.85
CA THR A 415 28.11 9.01 12.01
C THR A 415 28.86 9.07 13.34
N GLU A 416 28.49 8.26 14.35
CA GLU A 416 29.21 8.18 15.63
C GLU A 416 30.31 7.09 15.68
N SER A 417 30.47 6.29 14.61
CA SER A 417 31.49 5.22 14.58
C SER A 417 32.87 5.63 14.02
N ASP A 418 33.07 6.91 13.67
CA ASP A 418 34.34 7.42 13.13
C ASP A 418 34.87 8.67 13.89
N SER A 419 34.91 8.59 15.23
CA SER A 419 35.60 9.56 16.10
C SER A 419 36.44 8.93 17.20
#